data_AF-A0A545AZZ4-F1
#
_entry.id   AF-A0A545AZZ4-F1
#
_cell.length_a   1.000
_cell.length_b   1.000
_cell.length_c   1.000
_cell.angle_alpha   90.00
_cell.angle_beta   90.00
_cell.angle_gamma   90.00
#
_symmetry.space_group_name_H-M   'P 1'
#
loop_
_entity.id
_entity.type
_entity.pdbx_description
1 polymer ?
#
loop_
_entity_poly.entity_id
_entity_poly.type
_entity_poly.pdbx_seq_one_letter_code
_entity_poly.pdbx_strand_id
1 'polypeptide(L)'
;MTSTGVRRGRPPSGGREAILRAALQILRERGASRLTTKEVAQRAGVSEGSVFYHFSDRAGLLTAVIEDALSELKALNDGELHGDDVSAVLDRFTGLVESFLDRTLTSMIAAQSDADLRAALVDHLAANDMGAHRGIQILSAYVRGAQKAGAVRADVDPDAVATLIFAVPFLHAAHRQLLGDEYLARLPGRRELLDTLDVLLR
;
A
#
# COMPACT_ATOMS: atom_id res chain seq x y z
N MET A 1 -17.17 -55.03 10.70
CA MET A 1 -17.95 -53.84 11.09
C MET A 1 -17.09 -52.61 10.84
N THR A 2 -17.67 -51.63 10.17
CA THR A 2 -17.03 -50.61 9.33
C THR A 2 -16.31 -49.50 10.11
N SER A 3 -15.12 -49.14 9.60
CA SER A 3 -14.36 -47.94 9.94
C SER A 3 -15.07 -46.70 9.41
N THR A 4 -15.48 -45.80 10.31
CA THR A 4 -15.96 -44.45 9.97
C THR A 4 -14.84 -43.44 10.23
N GLY A 5 -14.04 -43.18 9.20
CA GLY A 5 -13.11 -42.07 9.16
C GLY A 5 -13.86 -40.74 9.09
N VAL A 6 -13.78 -39.95 10.15
CA VAL A 6 -14.30 -38.58 10.18
C VAL A 6 -13.47 -37.74 9.21
N ARG A 7 -14.06 -37.37 8.07
CA ARG A 7 -13.54 -36.32 7.19
C ARG A 7 -13.57 -35.00 7.96
N ARG A 8 -12.43 -34.58 8.51
CA ARG A 8 -12.27 -33.22 9.06
C ARG A 8 -12.31 -32.22 7.89
N GLY A 9 -13.49 -31.66 7.64
CA GLY A 9 -13.64 -30.48 6.79
C GLY A 9 -12.82 -29.34 7.35
N ARG A 10 -11.95 -28.75 6.54
CA ARG A 10 -11.13 -27.59 6.90
C ARG A 10 -11.99 -26.33 6.90
N PRO A 11 -11.85 -25.39 7.85
CA PRO A 11 -12.64 -24.17 7.85
C PRO A 11 -12.38 -23.36 6.56
N PRO A 12 -13.41 -22.85 5.86
CA PRO A 12 -13.26 -22.26 4.53
C PRO A 12 -12.59 -20.87 4.47
N SER A 13 -12.14 -20.28 5.58
CA SER A 13 -11.72 -18.87 5.61
C SER A 13 -10.22 -18.63 5.91
N GLY A 14 -9.53 -19.56 6.57
CA GLY A 14 -8.15 -19.33 7.03
C GLY A 14 -7.04 -19.49 5.98
N GLY A 15 -7.34 -20.15 4.85
CA GLY A 15 -6.34 -20.47 3.82
C GLY A 15 -5.87 -19.24 3.06
N ARG A 16 -6.80 -18.43 2.55
CA ARG A 16 -6.48 -17.21 1.76
C ARG A 16 -5.62 -16.23 2.55
N GLU A 17 -6.00 -15.94 3.80
CA GLU A 17 -5.24 -15.02 4.65
C GLU A 17 -3.86 -15.59 5.04
N ALA A 18 -3.76 -16.89 5.33
CA ALA A 18 -2.47 -17.51 5.63
C ALA A 18 -1.52 -17.43 4.43
N ILE A 19 -2.04 -17.61 3.21
CA ILE A 19 -1.28 -17.47 1.96
C ILE A 19 -0.83 -16.02 1.76
N LEU A 20 -1.70 -15.02 1.96
CA LEU A 20 -1.31 -13.61 1.86
C LEU A 20 -0.26 -13.21 2.90
N ARG A 21 -0.43 -13.60 4.16
CA ARG A 21 0.57 -13.35 5.21
C ARG A 21 1.93 -13.97 4.87
N ALA A 22 1.92 -15.21 4.37
CA ALA A 22 3.13 -15.88 3.90
C ALA A 22 3.80 -15.14 2.73
N ALA A 23 3.01 -14.69 1.75
CA ALA A 23 3.51 -13.92 0.60
C ALA A 23 4.18 -12.61 1.05
N LEU A 24 3.53 -11.86 1.94
CA LEU A 24 4.07 -10.63 2.53
C LEU A 24 5.39 -10.86 3.28
N GLN A 25 5.48 -11.93 4.08
CA GLN A 25 6.72 -12.29 4.78
C GLN A 25 7.84 -12.65 3.80
N ILE A 26 7.54 -13.44 2.76
CA ILE A 26 8.53 -13.78 1.71
C ILE A 26 9.06 -12.52 1.03
N LEU A 27 8.17 -11.60 0.66
CA LEU A 27 8.53 -10.35 0.01
C LEU A 27 9.46 -9.51 0.88
N ARG A 28 9.15 -9.39 2.18
CA ARG A 28 9.95 -8.60 3.14
C ARG A 28 11.30 -9.23 3.44
N GLU A 29 11.35 -10.55 3.62
CA GLU A 29 12.57 -11.24 4.06
C GLU A 29 13.51 -11.62 2.92
N ARG A 30 12.95 -11.96 1.76
CA ARG A 30 13.67 -12.64 0.67
C ARG A 30 13.51 -11.96 -0.69
N GLY A 31 12.70 -10.91 -0.76
CA GLY A 31 12.38 -10.22 -2.00
C GLY A 31 11.48 -11.04 -2.93
N ALA A 32 11.02 -10.38 -3.99
CA ALA A 32 10.05 -10.96 -4.91
C ALA A 32 10.59 -12.09 -5.79
N SER A 33 11.91 -12.20 -5.99
CA SER A 33 12.52 -13.33 -6.72
C SER A 33 12.22 -14.68 -6.05
N ARG A 34 11.93 -14.67 -4.74
CA ARG A 34 11.54 -15.85 -3.96
C ARG A 34 10.03 -15.98 -3.79
N LEU A 35 9.23 -15.03 -4.27
CA LEU A 35 7.77 -15.12 -4.24
C LEU A 35 7.27 -16.10 -5.33
N THR A 36 7.21 -17.38 -4.96
CA THR A 36 6.67 -18.46 -5.80
C THR A 36 5.52 -19.16 -5.11
N THR A 37 4.57 -19.70 -5.86
CA THR A 37 3.41 -20.44 -5.32
C THR A 37 3.83 -21.57 -4.38
N LYS A 38 4.90 -22.29 -4.74
CA LYS A 38 5.49 -23.36 -3.93
C LYS A 38 6.04 -22.87 -2.59
N GLU A 39 6.87 -21.82 -2.60
CA GLU A 39 7.46 -21.27 -1.38
C GLU A 39 6.38 -20.71 -0.45
N VAL A 40 5.38 -20.04 -1.04
CA VAL A 40 4.24 -19.48 -0.31
C VAL A 40 3.40 -20.59 0.31
N ALA A 41 3.10 -21.66 -0.42
CA ALA A 41 2.35 -22.81 0.08
C ALA A 41 3.06 -23.47 1.27
N GLN A 42 4.38 -23.69 1.15
CA GLN A 42 5.22 -24.24 2.21
C GLN A 42 5.18 -23.35 3.46
N ARG A 43 5.33 -22.04 3.30
CA ARG A 43 5.29 -21.06 4.39
C ARG A 43 3.93 -21.00 5.08
N ALA A 44 2.85 -21.02 4.30
CA ALA A 44 1.48 -20.94 4.79
C ALA A 44 0.96 -22.26 5.38
N GLY A 45 1.71 -23.36 5.23
CA GLY A 45 1.28 -24.69 5.68
C GLY A 45 0.08 -25.24 4.90
N VAL A 46 -0.02 -24.91 3.61
CA VAL A 46 -1.10 -25.34 2.70
C VAL A 46 -0.54 -26.09 1.49
N SER A 47 -1.40 -26.72 0.70
CA SER A 47 -0.98 -27.30 -0.58
C SER A 47 -0.76 -26.20 -1.62
N GLU A 48 0.12 -26.45 -2.60
CA GLU A 48 0.31 -25.52 -3.70
C GLU A 48 -0.97 -25.34 -4.53
N GLY A 49 -1.79 -26.40 -4.64
CA GLY A 49 -3.13 -26.32 -5.23
C GLY A 49 -4.06 -25.33 -4.52
N SER A 50 -3.94 -25.13 -3.20
CA SER A 50 -4.69 -24.10 -2.48
C SER A 50 -4.27 -22.68 -2.87
N VAL A 51 -2.99 -22.46 -3.20
CA VAL A 51 -2.51 -21.16 -3.69
C VAL A 51 -3.10 -20.88 -5.07
N PHE A 52 -3.02 -21.85 -5.98
CA PHE A 52 -3.63 -21.75 -7.31
C PHE A 52 -5.15 -21.55 -7.24
N TYR A 53 -5.83 -22.23 -6.32
CA TYR A 53 -7.27 -22.06 -6.12
C TYR A 53 -7.66 -20.62 -5.71
N HIS A 54 -6.86 -19.98 -4.84
CA HIS A 54 -7.19 -18.65 -4.32
C HIS A 54 -6.68 -17.48 -5.18
N PHE A 55 -5.56 -17.67 -5.88
CA PHE A 55 -4.85 -16.56 -6.53
C PHE A 55 -4.52 -16.82 -8.00
N SER A 56 -4.88 -17.99 -8.53
CA SER A 56 -4.70 -18.42 -9.93
C SER A 56 -3.24 -18.59 -10.38
N ASP A 57 -2.36 -17.63 -10.11
CA ASP A 57 -0.96 -17.66 -10.46
C ASP A 57 -0.12 -16.70 -9.58
N ARG A 58 1.14 -16.48 -9.97
CA ARG A 58 2.05 -15.56 -9.28
C ARG A 58 1.61 -14.09 -9.41
N ALA A 59 1.03 -13.70 -10.54
CA ALA A 59 0.57 -12.33 -10.76
C ALA A 59 -0.65 -12.02 -9.89
N GLY A 60 -1.63 -12.93 -9.84
CA GLY A 60 -2.80 -12.82 -8.97
C GLY A 60 -2.44 -12.82 -7.48
N LEU A 61 -1.36 -13.50 -7.09
CA LEU A 61 -0.83 -13.40 -5.72
C LEU A 61 -0.22 -12.02 -5.44
N LEU A 62 0.51 -11.46 -6.41
CA LEU A 62 1.16 -10.15 -6.28
C LEU A 62 0.12 -9.00 -6.22
N THR A 63 -0.90 -9.05 -7.06
CA THR A 63 -1.99 -8.06 -7.05
C THR A 63 -2.78 -8.15 -5.75
N ALA A 64 -3.07 -9.35 -5.26
CA ALA A 64 -3.76 -9.52 -3.98
C ALA A 64 -2.97 -9.00 -2.77
N VAL A 65 -1.63 -9.04 -2.82
CA VAL A 65 -0.78 -8.38 -1.81
C VAL A 65 -0.95 -6.87 -1.82
N ILE A 66 -1.05 -6.26 -3.00
CA ILE A 66 -1.25 -4.81 -3.16
C ILE A 66 -2.65 -4.41 -2.72
N GLU A 67 -3.67 -5.18 -3.08
CA GLU A 67 -5.05 -4.97 -2.62
C GLU A 67 -5.17 -5.04 -1.08
N ASP A 68 -4.48 -6.00 -0.45
CA ASP A 68 -4.46 -6.15 1.01
C ASP A 68 -3.81 -4.94 1.68
N ALA A 69 -2.69 -4.44 1.15
CA ALA A 69 -2.06 -3.23 1.65
C ALA A 69 -2.93 -1.98 1.43
N LEU A 70 -3.69 -1.93 0.33
CA LEU A 70 -4.65 -0.84 0.07
C LEU A 70 -5.85 -0.87 1.01
N SER A 71 -6.13 -1.96 1.72
CA SER A 71 -7.25 -1.99 2.67
C SER A 71 -7.14 -0.92 3.77
N GLU A 72 -5.92 -0.59 4.20
CA GLU A 72 -5.65 0.51 5.15
C GLU A 72 -5.96 1.88 4.53
N LEU A 73 -5.71 2.03 3.21
CA LEU A 73 -6.03 3.24 2.46
C LEU A 73 -7.50 3.29 1.99
N LYS A 74 -8.21 2.15 1.93
CA LYS A 74 -9.64 2.11 1.57
C LYS A 74 -10.49 2.84 2.60
N ALA A 75 -10.07 2.89 3.86
CA ALA A 75 -10.69 3.76 4.87
C ALA A 75 -10.65 5.25 4.50
N LEU A 76 -9.71 5.68 3.64
CA LEU A 76 -9.67 7.01 3.05
C LEU A 76 -10.56 7.14 1.80
N ASN A 77 -10.76 6.05 1.05
CA ASN A 77 -11.64 6.04 -0.13
C ASN A 77 -13.13 6.08 0.23
N ASP A 78 -13.49 5.52 1.38
CA ASP A 78 -14.88 5.44 1.85
C ASP A 78 -15.30 6.67 2.68
N GLY A 79 -14.40 7.63 2.92
CA GLY A 79 -14.67 8.80 3.75
C GLY A 79 -13.94 10.06 3.28
N GLU A 80 -14.59 11.20 3.41
CA GLU A 80 -13.92 12.49 3.33
C GLU A 80 -12.87 12.58 4.45
N LEU A 81 -11.69 13.15 4.16
CA LEU A 81 -10.79 13.53 5.24
C LEU A 81 -11.48 14.64 6.04
N HIS A 82 -11.55 14.45 7.35
CA HIS A 82 -12.17 15.39 8.28
C HIS A 82 -11.18 15.80 9.37
N GLY A 83 -11.39 17.00 9.91
CA GLY A 83 -10.62 17.59 10.99
C GLY A 83 -10.40 19.09 10.77
N ASP A 84 -10.41 19.86 11.85
CA ASP A 84 -10.12 21.31 11.81
C ASP A 84 -8.62 21.59 11.88
N ASP A 85 -7.85 20.66 12.45
CA ASP A 85 -6.40 20.71 12.51
C ASP A 85 -5.80 20.15 11.19
N VAL A 86 -5.43 21.08 10.30
CA VAL A 86 -4.81 20.78 9.00
C VAL A 86 -3.55 19.93 9.17
N SER A 87 -2.65 20.30 10.07
CA SER A 87 -1.40 19.58 10.28
C SER A 87 -1.63 18.14 10.75
N ALA A 88 -2.57 17.92 11.67
CA ALA A 88 -2.90 16.57 12.13
C ALA A 88 -3.54 15.70 11.03
N VAL A 89 -4.35 16.29 10.15
CA VAL A 89 -4.92 15.57 9.00
C VAL A 89 -3.83 15.20 7.99
N LEU A 90 -2.94 16.14 7.67
CA LEU A 90 -1.80 15.89 6.77
C LEU A 90 -0.85 14.82 7.33
N ASP A 91 -0.53 14.85 8.62
CA ASP A 91 0.32 13.83 9.27
C ASP A 91 -0.29 12.44 9.19
N ARG A 92 -1.58 12.32 9.54
CA ARG A 92 -2.31 11.04 9.47
C ARG A 92 -2.33 10.50 8.05
N PHE A 93 -2.64 11.33 7.06
CA PHE A 93 -2.69 10.93 5.67
C PHE A 93 -1.31 10.49 5.18
N THR A 94 -0.27 11.27 5.45
CA THR A 94 1.13 10.97 5.09
C THR A 94 1.56 9.63 5.68
N GLY A 95 1.26 9.37 6.96
CA GLY A 95 1.58 8.10 7.62
C GLY A 95 0.87 6.88 7.01
N LEU A 96 -0.36 7.04 6.53
CA LEU A 96 -1.07 5.96 5.82
C LEU A 96 -0.41 5.62 4.48
N VAL A 97 0.00 6.64 3.73
CA VAL A 97 0.73 6.46 2.48
C VAL A 97 2.10 5.82 2.72
N GLU A 98 2.83 6.25 3.75
CA GLU A 98 4.11 5.63 4.17
C GLU A 98 3.92 4.14 4.49
N SER A 99 2.93 3.77 5.31
CA SER A 99 2.62 2.37 5.65
C SER A 99 2.37 1.53 4.40
N PHE A 100 1.56 2.05 3.48
CA PHE A 100 1.26 1.37 2.22
C PHE A 100 2.52 1.14 1.38
N LEU A 101 3.36 2.16 1.22
CA LEU A 101 4.58 2.07 0.41
C LEU A 101 5.61 1.14 1.06
N ASP A 102 5.80 1.19 2.37
CA ASP A 102 6.70 0.28 3.07
C ASP A 102 6.30 -1.20 2.89
N ARG A 103 5.00 -1.48 2.75
CA ARG A 103 4.48 -2.83 2.52
C ARG A 103 4.57 -3.29 1.07
N THR A 104 4.52 -2.38 0.09
CA THR A 104 4.27 -2.72 -1.32
C THR A 104 5.38 -2.32 -2.28
N LEU A 105 6.23 -1.34 -1.95
CA LEU A 105 7.21 -0.80 -2.89
C LEU A 105 8.20 -1.85 -3.38
N THR A 106 8.57 -2.81 -2.51
CA THR A 106 9.40 -3.96 -2.90
C THR A 106 8.76 -4.82 -3.96
N SER A 107 7.45 -5.08 -3.84
CA SER A 107 6.67 -5.83 -4.81
C SER A 107 6.59 -5.09 -6.14
N MET A 108 6.37 -3.77 -6.09
CA MET A 108 6.28 -2.92 -7.28
C MET A 108 7.60 -2.84 -8.03
N ILE A 109 8.71 -2.57 -7.32
CA ILE A 109 10.05 -2.53 -7.93
C ILE A 109 10.40 -3.88 -8.55
N ALA A 110 10.08 -4.98 -7.88
CA ALA A 110 10.38 -6.29 -8.42
C ALA A 110 9.57 -6.65 -9.67
N ALA A 111 8.31 -6.22 -9.74
CA ALA A 111 7.49 -6.38 -10.94
C ALA A 111 8.15 -5.71 -12.15
N GLN A 112 8.94 -4.64 -11.97
CA GLN A 112 9.63 -3.97 -13.07
C GLN A 112 10.64 -4.86 -13.79
N SER A 113 11.18 -5.88 -13.14
CA SER A 113 12.14 -6.82 -13.72
C SER A 113 11.50 -7.93 -14.55
N ASP A 114 10.17 -8.03 -14.57
CA ASP A 114 9.40 -9.08 -15.25
C ASP A 114 8.27 -8.41 -16.06
N ALA A 115 8.38 -8.47 -17.40
CA ALA A 115 7.46 -7.74 -18.27
C ALA A 115 6.00 -8.18 -18.11
N ASP A 116 5.78 -9.48 -17.88
CA ASP A 116 4.44 -10.05 -17.75
C ASP A 116 3.81 -9.69 -16.41
N LEU A 117 4.60 -9.76 -15.31
CA LEU A 117 4.14 -9.29 -14.00
C LEU A 117 3.85 -7.79 -14.00
N ARG A 118 4.70 -6.99 -14.66
CA ARG A 118 4.47 -5.55 -14.80
C ARG A 118 3.17 -5.26 -15.55
N ALA A 119 2.93 -5.93 -16.68
CA ALA A 119 1.71 -5.77 -17.47
C ALA A 119 0.47 -6.15 -16.65
N ALA A 120 0.48 -7.33 -16.02
CA ALA A 120 -0.63 -7.80 -15.19
C ALA A 120 -0.92 -6.84 -14.02
N LEU A 121 0.13 -6.28 -13.40
CA LEU A 121 -0.04 -5.29 -12.35
C LEU A 121 -0.66 -3.99 -12.88
N VAL A 122 -0.16 -3.46 -14.00
CA VAL A 122 -0.69 -2.24 -14.62
C VAL A 122 -2.16 -2.43 -15.00
N ASP A 123 -2.50 -3.54 -15.66
CA ASP A 123 -3.86 -3.85 -16.07
C ASP A 123 -4.79 -3.98 -14.86
N HIS A 124 -4.34 -4.66 -13.80
CA HIS A 124 -5.11 -4.81 -12.58
C HIS A 124 -5.34 -3.47 -11.88
N LEU A 125 -4.31 -2.63 -11.75
CA LEU A 125 -4.43 -1.32 -11.14
C LEU A 125 -5.39 -0.43 -11.93
N ALA A 126 -5.27 -0.41 -13.27
CA ALA A 126 -6.15 0.36 -14.13
C ALA A 126 -7.60 -0.13 -14.06
N ALA A 127 -7.84 -1.44 -14.13
CA ALA A 127 -9.18 -2.04 -14.11
C ALA A 127 -9.93 -1.79 -12.80
N ASN A 128 -9.22 -1.59 -11.70
CA ASN A 128 -9.78 -1.33 -10.38
C ASN A 128 -9.67 0.14 -9.95
N ASP A 129 -9.28 1.04 -10.86
CA ASP A 129 -9.04 2.46 -10.59
C ASP A 129 -8.08 2.69 -9.40
N MET A 130 -7.11 1.79 -9.23
CA MET A 130 -6.14 1.85 -8.15
C MET A 130 -4.95 2.69 -8.59
N GLY A 131 -4.75 3.82 -7.91
CA GLY A 131 -3.62 4.70 -8.18
C GLY A 131 -3.52 5.85 -7.18
N ALA A 132 -2.37 6.54 -7.22
CA ALA A 132 -2.12 7.70 -6.37
C ALA A 132 -3.12 8.84 -6.63
N HIS A 133 -3.73 8.90 -7.83
CA HIS A 133 -4.72 9.90 -8.19
C HIS A 133 -5.91 9.94 -7.22
N ARG A 134 -6.37 8.79 -6.70
CA ARG A 134 -7.46 8.75 -5.71
C ARG A 134 -7.07 9.44 -4.41
N GLY A 135 -5.89 9.11 -3.88
CA GLY A 135 -5.37 9.73 -2.67
C GLY A 135 -5.17 11.24 -2.85
N ILE A 136 -4.65 11.66 -4.00
CA ILE A 136 -4.52 13.07 -4.37
C ILE A 136 -5.90 13.75 -4.38
N GLN A 137 -6.89 13.17 -5.06
CA GLN A 137 -8.24 13.74 -5.13
C GLN A 137 -8.89 13.93 -3.75
N ILE A 138 -8.76 12.94 -2.86
CA ILE A 138 -9.27 12.99 -1.48
C ILE A 138 -8.62 14.13 -0.71
N LEU A 139 -7.28 14.22 -0.77
CA LEU A 139 -6.54 15.25 -0.06
C LEU A 139 -6.79 16.65 -0.65
N SER A 140 -6.90 16.78 -1.97
CA SER A 140 -7.28 18.02 -2.62
C SER A 140 -8.67 18.50 -2.21
N ALA A 141 -9.64 17.58 -2.09
CA ALA A 141 -10.98 17.92 -1.62
C ALA A 141 -10.96 18.48 -0.18
N TYR A 142 -10.14 17.87 0.69
CA TYR A 142 -9.90 18.37 2.04
C TYR A 142 -9.28 19.77 2.05
N VAL A 143 -8.21 19.98 1.28
CA VAL A 143 -7.53 21.28 1.19
C VAL A 143 -8.48 22.37 0.69
N ARG A 144 -9.34 22.08 -0.30
CA ARG A 144 -10.41 23.00 -0.75
C ARG A 144 -11.39 23.34 0.37
N GLY A 145 -11.73 22.37 1.23
CA GLY A 145 -12.55 22.59 2.42
C GLY A 145 -11.87 23.51 3.43
N ALA A 146 -10.60 23.25 3.74
CA ALA A 146 -9.79 24.06 4.64
C ALA A 146 -9.58 25.49 4.12
N GLN A 147 -9.47 25.69 2.80
CA GLN A 147 -9.43 27.02 2.18
C GLN A 147 -10.73 27.80 2.40
N LYS A 148 -11.88 27.16 2.21
CA LYS A 148 -13.20 27.79 2.47
C LYS A 148 -13.36 28.19 3.93
N ALA A 149 -12.76 27.44 4.85
CA ALA A 149 -12.75 27.72 6.29
C ALA A 149 -11.70 28.78 6.70
N GLY A 150 -10.83 29.23 5.78
CA GLY A 150 -9.73 30.16 6.07
C GLY A 150 -8.55 29.54 6.82
N ALA A 151 -8.51 28.21 6.96
CA ALA A 151 -7.41 27.48 7.61
C ALA A 151 -6.21 27.25 6.68
N VAL A 152 -6.42 27.35 5.36
CA VAL A 152 -5.38 27.31 4.33
C VAL A 152 -5.56 28.52 3.42
N ARG A 153 -4.46 29.18 3.03
CA ARG A 153 -4.46 30.33 2.11
C ARG A 153 -5.10 29.98 0.76
N ALA A 154 -5.81 30.93 0.16
CA ALA A 154 -6.63 30.67 -1.03
C ALA A 154 -5.85 30.61 -2.36
N ASP A 155 -4.60 31.04 -2.38
CA ASP A 155 -3.75 31.16 -3.56
C ASP A 155 -2.79 29.97 -3.77
N VAL A 156 -2.84 28.95 -2.90
CA VAL A 156 -2.18 27.66 -3.17
C VAL A 156 -3.13 26.74 -3.94
N ASP A 157 -2.56 26.01 -4.90
CA ASP A 157 -3.30 24.99 -5.65
C ASP A 157 -3.48 23.72 -4.77
N PRO A 158 -4.72 23.32 -4.45
CA PRO A 158 -4.99 22.12 -3.65
C PRO A 158 -4.39 20.84 -4.24
N ASP A 159 -4.39 20.71 -5.56
CA ASP A 159 -3.87 19.52 -6.24
C ASP A 159 -2.34 19.48 -6.18
N ALA A 160 -1.68 20.64 -6.23
CA ALA A 160 -0.24 20.74 -6.02
C ALA A 160 0.15 20.39 -4.58
N VAL A 161 -0.58 20.90 -3.58
CA VAL A 161 -0.37 20.56 -2.16
C VAL A 161 -0.53 19.05 -1.94
N ALA A 162 -1.62 18.49 -2.45
CA ALA A 162 -1.88 17.06 -2.34
C ALA A 162 -0.79 16.20 -3.01
N THR A 163 -0.31 16.63 -4.19
CA THR A 163 0.77 15.96 -4.91
C THR A 163 2.09 16.00 -4.13
N LEU A 164 2.45 17.14 -3.55
CA LEU A 164 3.67 17.28 -2.74
C LEU A 164 3.63 16.38 -1.50
N ILE A 165 2.49 16.34 -0.81
CA ILE A 165 2.27 15.44 0.33
C ILE A 165 2.41 13.98 -0.10
N PHE A 166 1.94 13.61 -1.29
CA PHE A 166 2.08 12.25 -1.80
C PHE A 166 3.51 11.89 -2.22
N ALA A 167 4.27 12.87 -2.71
CA ALA A 167 5.63 12.66 -3.22
C ALA A 167 6.63 12.33 -2.11
N VAL A 168 6.47 12.92 -0.93
CA VAL A 168 7.41 12.76 0.20
C VAL A 168 7.49 11.30 0.71
N PRO A 169 6.37 10.63 1.07
CA PRO A 169 6.37 9.21 1.44
C PRO A 169 7.03 8.32 0.40
N PHE A 170 6.79 8.60 -0.89
CA PHE A 170 7.38 7.85 -1.98
C PHE A 170 8.89 8.02 -2.05
N LEU A 171 9.39 9.26 -1.97
CA LEU A 171 10.83 9.51 -1.92
C LEU A 171 11.48 8.80 -0.72
N HIS A 172 10.86 8.91 0.47
CA HIS A 172 11.38 8.29 1.69
C HIS A 172 11.41 6.76 1.60
N ALA A 173 10.31 6.14 1.17
CA ALA A 173 10.23 4.70 1.01
C ALA A 173 11.22 4.19 -0.05
N ALA A 174 11.33 4.89 -1.18
CA ALA A 174 12.28 4.54 -2.24
C ALA A 174 13.74 4.67 -1.77
N HIS A 175 14.09 5.74 -1.06
CA HIS A 175 15.45 5.92 -0.54
C HIS A 175 15.79 4.91 0.54
N ARG A 176 14.87 4.65 1.48
CA ARG A 176 15.03 3.58 2.48
C ARG A 176 15.35 2.26 1.80
N GLN A 177 14.59 1.92 0.77
CA GLN A 177 14.71 0.64 0.09
C GLN A 177 15.97 0.54 -0.80
N LEU A 178 16.31 1.60 -1.53
CA LEU A 178 17.41 1.57 -2.51
C LEU A 178 18.76 1.93 -1.90
N LEU A 179 18.77 2.80 -0.89
CA LEU A 179 19.99 3.42 -0.33
C LEU A 179 20.18 3.15 1.16
N GLY A 180 19.18 2.56 1.83
CA GLY A 180 19.23 2.22 3.25
C GLY A 180 18.87 3.38 4.19
N ASP A 181 18.66 3.04 5.47
CA ASP A 181 18.24 4.00 6.50
C ASP A 181 19.26 5.10 6.77
N GLU A 182 20.57 4.82 6.66
CA GLU A 182 21.62 5.82 6.86
C GLU A 182 21.56 6.95 5.84
N TYR A 183 21.14 6.65 4.60
CA TYR A 183 20.96 7.67 3.58
C TYR A 183 19.68 8.47 3.84
N LEU A 184 18.58 7.78 4.18
CA LEU A 184 17.32 8.43 4.52
C LEU A 184 17.47 9.42 5.68
N ALA A 185 18.29 9.09 6.69
CA ALA A 185 18.56 9.95 7.85
C ALA A 185 19.19 11.32 7.50
N ARG A 186 19.64 11.52 6.25
CA ARG A 186 20.17 12.80 5.76
C ARG A 186 19.09 13.71 5.18
N LEU A 187 17.87 13.21 4.98
CA LEU A 187 16.73 13.97 4.50
C LEU A 187 15.87 14.47 5.67
N PRO A 188 15.14 15.59 5.49
CA PRO A 188 14.16 16.04 6.46
C PRO A 188 13.15 14.94 6.79
N GLY A 189 12.88 14.76 8.08
CA GLY A 189 11.88 13.79 8.54
C GLY A 189 10.46 14.26 8.23
N ARG A 190 9.48 13.33 8.34
CA ARG A 190 8.06 13.62 8.11
C ARG A 190 7.57 14.85 8.88
N ARG A 191 7.90 14.95 10.17
CA ARG A 191 7.49 16.08 11.02
C ARG A 191 8.03 17.41 10.52
N GLU A 192 9.32 17.47 10.20
CA GLU A 192 9.97 18.70 9.73
C GLU A 192 9.38 19.19 8.39
N LEU A 193 9.04 18.26 7.49
CA LEU A 193 8.37 18.58 6.22
C LEU A 193 6.94 19.09 6.45
N LEU A 194 6.20 18.49 7.37
CA LEU A 194 4.84 18.93 7.70
C LEU A 194 4.83 20.27 8.42
N ASP A 195 5.78 20.52 9.33
CA ASP A 195 5.94 21.83 10.00
C ASP A 195 6.26 22.92 8.96
N THR A 196 7.12 22.61 7.98
CA THR A 196 7.43 23.52 6.87
C THR A 196 6.19 23.79 6.01
N LEU A 197 5.40 22.76 5.69
CA LEU A 197 4.17 22.91 4.93
C LEU A 197 3.11 23.71 5.68
N ASP A 198 2.95 23.53 6.99
CA ASP A 198 2.03 24.33 7.81
C ASP A 198 2.36 25.82 7.72
N VAL A 199 3.64 26.19 7.78
CA VAL A 199 4.08 27.59 7.58
C VAL A 199 3.75 28.11 6.19
N LEU A 200 3.89 27.28 5.14
CA LEU A 200 3.62 27.68 3.76
C LEU A 200 2.13 27.77 3.42
N LEU A 201 1.29 27.03 4.14
CA LEU A 201 -0.16 26.94 3.91
C LEU A 201 -0.97 28.01 4.64
N ARG A 202 -0.40 28.69 5.63
CA ARG A 202 -1.01 29.83 6.35
C ARG A 202 -0.74 31.16 5.66
#